data_AF-A0A7X3LCR6-F1
#
_entry.id   AF-A0A7X3LCR6-F1
#
_cell.length_a   1.000
_cell.length_b   1.000
_cell.length_c   1.000
_cell.angle_alpha   90.00
_cell.angle_beta   90.00
_cell.angle_gamma   90.00
#
_symmetry.space_group_name_H-M   'P 1'
#
loop_
_entity.id
_entity.type
_entity.pdbx_description
1 polymer ?
#
loop_
_entity_poly.entity_id
_entity_poly.type
_entity_poly.pdbx_seq_one_letter_code
_entity_poly.pdbx_strand_id
1 'polypeptide(L)'
;MSASPSYPSVNALTGPLVERLVADAATLRLAVSQAAGGARMVDAGAQARGSIEAGRRIAEICLGGLGTVTIAPSGPIASWPYSVTVHAADPVLACLGSQYAGWSLADETGDSGFFALGSGPGRAVAVVEDLYQELGYRDSATSTALVLEAAGGPPDSVVAKVAEATGLRPENLTFIFAPTQSLAGSTQVVARVLEVALHKAHTVGFDLHAIVDGIGSAPLSPPHPDFIKAMGRTNDAIIYGGRVQLFVDADDADAKSLAEQLPSTTSSDHGAPFADIFARVNGDFYKIDGALFSPAEAIVTSVRSGATYRGGRLEPSLVDASFA
;
A
#
# COMPACT_ATOMS: atom_id res chain seq x y z
N MET A 1 -24.64 -23.88 -10.06
CA MET A 1 -23.29 -23.56 -10.56
C MET A 1 -23.14 -22.07 -10.43
N SER A 2 -22.48 -21.59 -9.37
CA SER A 2 -22.15 -20.16 -9.27
C SER A 2 -21.17 -19.86 -10.40
N ALA A 3 -21.47 -18.88 -11.25
CA ALA A 3 -20.50 -18.42 -12.23
C ALA A 3 -19.28 -17.91 -11.47
N SER A 4 -18.08 -18.37 -11.80
CA SER A 4 -16.85 -17.81 -11.24
C SER A 4 -16.87 -16.30 -11.45
N PRO A 5 -16.61 -15.48 -10.42
CA PRO A 5 -16.62 -14.03 -10.55
C PRO A 5 -15.64 -13.62 -11.67
N SER A 6 -16.13 -12.80 -12.61
CA SER A 6 -15.30 -12.22 -13.67
C SER A 6 -14.63 -10.97 -13.14
N TYR A 7 -13.41 -11.11 -12.61
CA TYR A 7 -12.61 -9.97 -12.17
C TYR A 7 -12.05 -9.17 -13.37
N PRO A 8 -11.93 -7.83 -13.26
CA PRO A 8 -11.23 -7.04 -14.27
C PRO A 8 -9.73 -7.30 -14.25
N SER A 9 -9.05 -7.02 -15.36
CA SER A 9 -7.58 -7.01 -15.42
C SER A 9 -7.04 -5.74 -14.77
N VAL A 10 -6.37 -5.87 -13.62
CA VAL A 10 -5.72 -4.73 -12.94
C VAL A 10 -4.58 -4.16 -13.79
N ASN A 11 -3.93 -4.95 -14.62
CA ASN A 11 -2.91 -4.50 -15.57
C ASN A 11 -3.51 -3.67 -16.71
N ALA A 12 -4.65 -4.10 -17.28
CA ALA A 12 -5.33 -3.34 -18.32
C ALA A 12 -5.83 -1.98 -17.79
N LEU A 13 -6.32 -1.94 -16.55
CA LEU A 13 -6.78 -0.71 -15.89
C LEU A 13 -5.61 0.24 -15.53
N THR A 14 -4.46 -0.31 -15.10
CA THR A 14 -3.29 0.50 -14.72
C THR A 14 -2.46 0.97 -15.90
N GLY A 15 -2.45 0.27 -17.03
CA GLY A 15 -1.66 0.64 -18.22
C GLY A 15 -1.80 2.11 -18.61
N PRO A 16 -3.03 2.63 -18.81
CA PRO A 16 -3.25 4.05 -19.08
C PRO A 16 -2.78 5.01 -17.96
N LEU A 17 -2.81 4.57 -16.69
CA LEU A 17 -2.32 5.36 -15.57
C LEU A 17 -0.80 5.47 -15.57
N VAL A 18 -0.10 4.37 -15.87
CA VAL A 18 1.37 4.33 -16.01
C VAL A 18 1.82 5.21 -17.17
N GLU A 19 1.17 5.11 -18.34
CA GLU A 19 1.51 5.95 -19.49
C GLU A 19 1.27 7.43 -19.22
N ARG A 20 0.18 7.78 -18.51
CA ARG A 20 -0.06 9.17 -18.08
C ARG A 20 0.96 9.65 -17.05
N LEU A 21 1.40 8.80 -16.12
CA LEU A 21 2.46 9.13 -15.16
C LEU A 21 3.77 9.49 -15.88
N VAL A 22 4.13 8.71 -16.89
CA VAL A 22 5.33 8.91 -17.72
C VAL A 22 5.19 10.15 -18.60
N ALA A 23 4.05 10.35 -19.25
CA ALA A 23 3.79 11.53 -20.08
C ALA A 23 3.88 12.84 -19.27
N ASP A 24 3.43 12.82 -18.02
CA ASP A 24 3.45 13.98 -17.12
C ASP A 24 4.75 14.09 -16.29
N ALA A 25 5.80 13.31 -16.61
CA ALA A 25 7.02 13.21 -15.81
C ALA A 25 7.64 14.58 -15.46
N ALA A 26 7.70 15.52 -16.40
CA ALA A 26 8.25 16.85 -16.14
C ALA A 26 7.43 17.65 -15.11
N THR A 27 6.10 17.64 -15.24
CA THR A 27 5.19 18.32 -14.30
C THR A 27 5.20 17.67 -12.92
N LEU A 28 5.32 16.35 -12.88
CA LEU A 28 5.37 15.55 -11.66
C LEU A 28 6.77 15.51 -11.01
N ARG A 29 7.79 16.00 -11.72
CA ARG A 29 9.20 16.04 -11.35
C ARG A 29 9.81 14.64 -11.17
N LEU A 30 9.50 13.76 -12.12
CA LEU A 30 9.99 12.39 -12.24
C LEU A 30 11.15 12.33 -13.23
N ALA A 31 12.01 11.33 -13.10
CA ALA A 31 12.97 10.98 -14.13
C ALA A 31 12.59 9.62 -14.74
N VAL A 32 12.50 9.56 -16.06
CA VAL A 32 12.19 8.33 -16.80
C VAL A 32 13.40 7.92 -17.60
N SER A 33 13.82 6.66 -17.47
CA SER A 33 14.93 6.08 -18.21
C SER A 33 14.62 4.64 -18.62
N GLN A 34 15.52 4.04 -19.40
CA GLN A 34 15.48 2.62 -19.73
C GLN A 34 16.74 1.95 -19.17
N ALA A 35 16.57 0.80 -18.54
CA ALA A 35 17.67 -0.07 -18.18
C ALA A 35 18.30 -0.70 -19.43
N ALA A 36 19.50 -1.26 -19.30
CA ALA A 36 20.21 -1.90 -20.42
C ALA A 36 19.38 -3.02 -21.09
N GLY A 37 18.60 -3.77 -20.29
CA GLY A 37 17.69 -4.80 -20.77
C GLY A 37 16.37 -4.29 -21.38
N GLY A 38 16.11 -2.98 -21.40
CA GLY A 38 14.92 -2.36 -21.99
C GLY A 38 13.79 -2.05 -21.02
N ALA A 39 13.86 -2.53 -19.76
CA ALA A 39 12.86 -2.21 -18.74
C ALA A 39 12.80 -0.71 -18.47
N ARG A 40 11.57 -0.17 -18.35
CA ARG A 40 11.34 1.24 -18.08
C ARG A 40 11.52 1.52 -16.59
N MET A 41 12.31 2.53 -16.26
CA MET A 41 12.59 2.97 -14.91
C MET A 41 11.95 4.34 -14.70
N VAL A 42 11.14 4.48 -13.66
CA VAL A 42 10.48 5.73 -13.26
C VAL A 42 10.93 6.08 -11.85
N ASP A 43 11.92 6.97 -11.76
CA ASP A 43 12.38 7.52 -10.49
C ASP A 43 11.41 8.62 -10.04
N ALA A 44 10.75 8.40 -8.92
CA ALA A 44 9.80 9.31 -8.31
C ALA A 44 10.29 9.96 -7.01
N GLY A 45 11.56 9.77 -6.62
CA GLY A 45 12.07 10.35 -5.38
C GLY A 45 13.47 9.98 -4.93
N ALA A 46 14.19 9.12 -5.66
CA ALA A 46 15.55 8.71 -5.33
C ALA A 46 16.57 9.78 -5.72
N GLN A 47 16.64 10.10 -7.01
CA GLN A 47 17.39 11.24 -7.56
C GLN A 47 16.45 12.32 -8.08
N ALA A 48 15.28 11.91 -8.58
CA ALA A 48 14.21 12.82 -8.93
C ALA A 48 13.60 13.47 -7.69
N ARG A 49 13.07 14.69 -7.84
CA ARG A 49 12.44 15.41 -6.72
C ARG A 49 11.08 14.81 -6.31
N GLY A 50 10.33 14.27 -7.26
CA GLY A 50 8.97 13.78 -7.04
C GLY A 50 7.99 14.87 -6.60
N SER A 51 6.79 14.47 -6.22
CA SER A 51 5.74 15.34 -5.70
C SER A 51 4.69 14.56 -4.92
N ILE A 52 3.86 15.25 -4.14
CA ILE A 52 2.67 14.65 -3.50
C ILE A 52 1.73 14.10 -4.59
N GLU A 53 1.52 14.85 -5.66
CA GLU A 53 0.68 14.39 -6.79
C GLU A 53 1.27 13.17 -7.49
N ALA A 54 2.60 13.07 -7.61
CA ALA A 54 3.23 11.83 -8.08
C ALA A 54 2.91 10.65 -7.16
N GLY A 55 3.09 10.82 -5.84
CA GLY A 55 2.76 9.77 -4.87
C GLY A 55 1.29 9.36 -4.90
N ARG A 56 0.37 10.33 -5.05
CA ARG A 56 -1.08 10.10 -5.20
C ARG A 56 -1.37 9.23 -6.43
N ARG A 57 -0.81 9.57 -7.60
CA ARG A 57 -0.97 8.79 -8.84
C ARG A 57 -0.31 7.42 -8.77
N ILE A 58 0.85 7.32 -8.13
CA ILE A 58 1.54 6.05 -7.89
C ILE A 58 0.69 5.14 -7.00
N ALA A 59 0.02 5.68 -5.98
CA ALA A 59 -0.89 4.91 -5.15
C ALA A 59 -2.10 4.36 -5.93
N GLU A 60 -2.65 5.11 -6.90
CA GLU A 60 -3.71 4.60 -7.79
C GLU A 60 -3.21 3.48 -8.72
N ILE A 61 -1.94 3.54 -9.14
CA ILE A 61 -1.29 2.43 -9.85
C ILE A 61 -1.12 1.22 -8.92
N CYS A 62 -0.68 1.42 -7.68
CA CYS A 62 -0.61 0.36 -6.68
C CYS A 62 -1.99 -0.30 -6.49
N LEU A 63 -3.08 0.48 -6.45
CA LEU A 63 -4.46 0.02 -6.32
C LEU A 63 -5.05 -0.65 -7.58
N GLY A 64 -4.22 -0.98 -8.57
CA GLY A 64 -4.66 -1.74 -9.74
C GLY A 64 -5.63 -0.96 -10.64
N GLY A 65 -5.65 0.38 -10.54
CA GLY A 65 -6.59 1.23 -11.29
C GLY A 65 -8.05 1.09 -10.83
N LEU A 66 -8.30 0.35 -9.75
CA LEU A 66 -9.61 0.18 -9.12
C LEU A 66 -9.82 1.16 -7.96
N GLY A 67 -8.74 1.71 -7.42
CA GLY A 67 -8.76 2.67 -6.33
C GLY A 67 -8.67 4.11 -6.78
N THR A 68 -9.29 4.99 -5.99
CA THR A 68 -9.17 6.45 -6.10
C THR A 68 -8.43 6.97 -4.88
N VAL A 69 -7.45 7.86 -5.09
CA VAL A 69 -6.69 8.50 -4.02
C VAL A 69 -6.83 10.00 -4.13
N THR A 70 -7.25 10.66 -3.04
CA THR A 70 -7.42 12.11 -2.97
C THR A 70 -6.64 12.69 -1.81
N ILE A 71 -6.09 13.90 -1.99
CA ILE A 71 -5.56 14.71 -0.89
C ILE A 71 -6.69 15.64 -0.42
N ALA A 72 -7.31 15.30 0.69
CA ALA A 72 -8.38 16.08 1.29
C ALA A 72 -7.81 17.27 2.09
N PRO A 73 -8.43 18.46 2.01
CA PRO A 73 -7.99 19.65 2.75
C PRO A 73 -8.34 19.62 4.25
N SER A 74 -9.04 18.58 4.69
CA SER A 74 -9.44 18.37 6.08
C SER A 74 -9.35 16.90 6.46
N GLY A 75 -9.00 16.67 7.72
CA GLY A 75 -8.72 15.37 8.31
C GLY A 75 -9.01 15.42 9.81
N PRO A 76 -9.09 14.26 10.47
CA PRO A 76 -9.53 14.23 11.85
C PRO A 76 -8.43 14.65 12.85
N ILE A 77 -7.18 14.78 12.41
CA ILE A 77 -6.06 15.28 13.23
C ILE A 77 -5.87 16.77 12.98
N ALA A 78 -6.29 17.62 13.93
CA ALA A 78 -6.37 19.06 13.75
C ALA A 78 -5.03 19.75 13.45
N SER A 79 -3.94 19.27 14.05
CA SER A 79 -2.56 19.74 13.81
C SER A 79 -2.04 19.38 12.42
N TRP A 80 -2.61 18.36 11.78
CA TRP A 80 -2.22 17.83 10.47
C TRP A 80 -3.46 17.66 9.58
N PRO A 81 -4.05 18.77 9.10
CA PRO A 81 -5.40 18.76 8.54
C PRO A 81 -5.48 18.13 7.15
N TYR A 82 -4.37 17.99 6.41
CA TYR A 82 -4.40 17.35 5.10
C TYR A 82 -4.37 15.83 5.25
N SER A 83 -5.29 15.14 4.58
CA SER A 83 -5.37 13.68 4.64
C SER A 83 -5.28 13.05 3.26
N VAL A 84 -4.67 11.86 3.20
CA VAL A 84 -4.78 10.96 2.06
C VAL A 84 -6.02 10.10 2.28
N THR A 85 -7.00 10.21 1.38
CA THR A 85 -8.25 9.44 1.40
C THR A 85 -8.27 8.45 0.25
N VAL A 86 -8.68 7.21 0.54
CA VAL A 86 -8.62 6.07 -0.37
C VAL A 86 -9.94 5.32 -0.32
N HIS A 87 -10.49 5.00 -1.49
CA HIS A 87 -11.58 4.04 -1.65
C HIS A 87 -11.39 3.31 -2.98
N ALA A 88 -12.06 2.17 -3.18
CA ALA A 88 -11.90 1.39 -4.40
C ALA A 88 -13.22 0.73 -4.82
N ALA A 89 -13.36 0.49 -6.12
CA ALA A 89 -14.54 -0.20 -6.66
C ALA A 89 -14.60 -1.68 -6.24
N ASP A 90 -13.45 -2.30 -6.01
CA ASP A 90 -13.28 -3.60 -5.37
C ASP A 90 -12.11 -3.46 -4.38
N PRO A 91 -12.38 -3.24 -3.09
CA PRO A 91 -11.33 -2.95 -2.11
C PRO A 91 -10.39 -4.12 -1.90
N VAL A 92 -10.88 -5.36 -1.91
CA VAL A 92 -10.06 -6.55 -1.69
C VAL A 92 -9.10 -6.75 -2.87
N LEU A 93 -9.60 -6.70 -4.11
CA LEU A 93 -8.74 -6.86 -5.27
C LEU A 93 -7.75 -5.69 -5.42
N ALA A 94 -8.20 -4.45 -5.22
CA ALA A 94 -7.36 -3.27 -5.31
C ALA A 94 -6.23 -3.29 -4.27
N CYS A 95 -6.57 -3.58 -3.01
CA CYS A 95 -5.61 -3.54 -1.91
C CYS A 95 -4.76 -4.79 -1.83
N LEU A 96 -5.33 -5.99 -1.79
CA LEU A 96 -4.57 -7.23 -1.58
C LEU A 96 -4.05 -7.82 -2.88
N GLY A 97 -4.86 -7.79 -3.94
CA GLY A 97 -4.49 -8.30 -5.26
C GLY A 97 -3.53 -7.40 -6.04
N SER A 98 -3.35 -6.13 -5.63
CA SER A 98 -2.43 -5.20 -6.29
C SER A 98 -1.60 -4.38 -5.28
N GLN A 99 -2.21 -3.56 -4.41
CA GLN A 99 -1.47 -2.57 -3.61
C GLN A 99 -0.48 -3.19 -2.62
N TYR A 100 -0.84 -4.30 -1.99
CA TYR A 100 -0.07 -4.98 -0.95
C TYR A 100 1.37 -5.21 -1.40
N ALA A 101 2.31 -4.92 -0.50
CA ALA A 101 3.74 -5.06 -0.74
C ALA A 101 4.22 -6.49 -0.44
N GLY A 102 3.60 -7.48 -1.08
CA GLY A 102 3.81 -8.90 -0.75
C GLY A 102 4.95 -9.59 -1.51
N TRP A 103 5.49 -8.99 -2.57
CA TRP A 103 6.51 -9.65 -3.38
C TRP A 103 7.93 -9.22 -2.95
N SER A 104 8.61 -10.07 -2.19
CA SER A 104 10.03 -9.89 -1.86
C SER A 104 10.93 -10.00 -3.09
N LEU A 105 11.59 -8.89 -3.43
CA LEU A 105 12.53 -8.77 -4.54
C LEU A 105 13.93 -8.47 -3.99
N ALA A 106 14.82 -9.45 -4.12
CA ALA A 106 16.18 -9.37 -3.66
C ALA A 106 17.15 -9.78 -4.78
N ASP A 107 18.31 -9.15 -4.80
CA ASP A 107 19.44 -9.59 -5.63
C ASP A 107 20.18 -10.74 -4.91
N GLU A 108 19.67 -11.96 -5.06
CA GLU A 108 20.24 -13.15 -4.41
C GLU A 108 21.58 -13.59 -5.03
N THR A 109 21.84 -13.20 -6.27
CA THR A 109 22.98 -13.66 -7.07
C THR A 109 24.10 -12.62 -7.21
N GLY A 110 23.89 -11.40 -6.73
CA GLY A 110 24.79 -10.27 -6.93
C GLY A 110 25.22 -9.59 -5.64
N ASP A 111 26.21 -8.71 -5.77
CA ASP A 111 26.80 -7.96 -4.64
C ASP A 111 26.09 -6.60 -4.42
N SER A 112 24.94 -6.36 -5.06
CA SER A 112 24.27 -5.05 -4.99
C SER A 112 23.63 -4.77 -3.63
N GLY A 113 23.32 -5.81 -2.85
CA GLY A 113 22.58 -5.71 -1.60
C GLY A 113 21.15 -5.19 -1.78
N PHE A 114 20.62 -5.22 -3.01
CA PHE A 114 19.27 -4.72 -3.29
C PHE A 114 18.21 -5.60 -2.63
N PHE A 115 17.31 -4.96 -1.89
CA PHE A 115 16.11 -5.55 -1.34
C PHE A 115 14.97 -4.52 -1.41
N ALA A 116 13.83 -4.93 -1.94
CA ALA A 116 12.61 -4.14 -1.93
C ALA A 116 11.38 -5.06 -1.88
N LEU A 117 10.29 -4.54 -1.33
CA LEU A 117 8.98 -5.15 -1.46
C LEU A 117 8.28 -4.57 -2.69
N GLY A 118 7.92 -5.45 -3.63
CA GLY A 118 7.17 -5.11 -4.83
C GLY A 118 5.68 -4.99 -4.52
N SER A 119 5.09 -3.89 -4.96
CA SER A 119 3.65 -3.62 -4.97
C SER A 119 3.14 -3.44 -6.40
N GLY A 120 1.83 -3.49 -6.59
CA GLY A 120 1.17 -3.12 -7.83
C GLY A 120 0.79 -4.29 -8.74
N PRO A 121 0.31 -3.98 -9.95
CA PRO A 121 -0.43 -4.92 -10.80
C PRO A 121 0.42 -6.09 -11.32
N GLY A 122 1.75 -5.96 -11.35
CA GLY A 122 2.65 -7.05 -11.76
C GLY A 122 2.61 -8.27 -10.85
N ARG A 123 2.27 -8.09 -9.57
CA ARG A 123 2.07 -9.21 -8.64
C ARG A 123 0.99 -10.17 -9.13
N ALA A 124 -0.10 -9.64 -9.71
CA ALA A 124 -1.22 -10.45 -10.20
C ALA A 124 -0.91 -11.23 -11.49
N VAL A 125 0.16 -10.88 -12.21
CA VAL A 125 0.65 -11.65 -13.35
C VAL A 125 1.61 -12.74 -12.90
N ALA A 126 2.47 -12.41 -11.93
CA ALA A 126 3.48 -13.32 -11.40
C ALA A 126 2.88 -14.41 -10.51
N VAL A 127 1.95 -14.04 -9.62
CA VAL A 127 1.22 -14.96 -8.72
C VAL A 127 2.18 -15.83 -7.90
N VAL A 128 3.22 -15.20 -7.35
CA VAL A 128 4.25 -15.89 -6.55
C VAL A 128 3.89 -16.01 -5.06
N GLU A 129 2.78 -15.40 -4.66
CA GLU A 129 2.27 -15.33 -3.29
C GLU A 129 1.06 -16.26 -3.13
N ASP A 130 0.99 -17.02 -2.03
CA ASP A 130 -0.13 -17.93 -1.72
C ASP A 130 -1.48 -17.20 -1.64
N LEU A 131 -1.45 -15.91 -1.27
CA LEU A 131 -2.61 -15.01 -1.22
C LEU A 131 -3.45 -15.06 -2.51
N TYR A 132 -2.86 -15.22 -3.69
CA TYR A 132 -3.63 -15.25 -4.93
C TYR A 132 -4.49 -16.51 -5.10
N GLN A 133 -4.14 -17.61 -4.43
CA GLN A 133 -4.99 -18.81 -4.37
C GLN A 133 -6.25 -18.51 -3.56
N GLU A 134 -6.11 -17.80 -2.45
CA GLU A 134 -7.21 -17.38 -1.59
C GLU A 134 -8.11 -16.34 -2.29
N LEU A 135 -7.51 -15.39 -3.01
CA LEU A 135 -8.24 -14.40 -3.81
C LEU A 135 -8.93 -15.02 -5.04
N GLY A 136 -8.49 -16.20 -5.49
CA GLY A 136 -8.97 -16.80 -6.74
C GLY A 136 -8.71 -15.91 -7.96
N TYR A 137 -7.63 -15.13 -7.95
CA TYR A 137 -7.33 -14.12 -8.98
C TYR A 137 -5.96 -14.33 -9.61
N ARG A 138 -5.92 -14.25 -10.95
CA ARG A 138 -4.70 -14.16 -11.76
C ARG A 138 -5.00 -13.28 -12.95
N ASP A 139 -4.12 -12.33 -13.22
CA ASP A 139 -4.23 -11.45 -14.37
C ASP A 139 -3.42 -11.99 -15.56
N SER A 140 -3.77 -11.53 -16.76
CA SER A 140 -3.01 -11.73 -17.99
C SER A 140 -2.76 -10.38 -18.64
N ALA A 141 -1.51 -10.09 -18.93
CA ALA A 141 -1.10 -8.79 -19.47
C ALA A 141 0.01 -8.97 -20.50
N THR A 142 0.14 -8.02 -21.43
CA THR A 142 1.28 -7.93 -22.36
C THR A 142 2.38 -7.01 -21.84
N SER A 143 2.09 -6.20 -20.83
CA SER A 143 2.99 -5.29 -20.13
C SER A 143 2.49 -5.09 -18.70
N THR A 144 3.40 -4.80 -17.77
CA THR A 144 3.03 -4.59 -16.36
C THR A 144 3.92 -3.55 -15.67
N ALA A 145 3.50 -3.14 -14.47
CA ALA A 145 4.25 -2.26 -13.61
C ALA A 145 4.39 -2.85 -12.19
N LEU A 146 5.54 -2.60 -11.57
CA LEU A 146 5.78 -2.79 -10.14
C LEU A 146 6.20 -1.46 -9.52
N VAL A 147 5.71 -1.22 -8.31
CA VAL A 147 6.06 -0.07 -7.49
C VAL A 147 6.94 -0.54 -6.33
N LEU A 148 8.10 0.08 -6.17
CA LEU A 148 9.12 -0.29 -5.19
C LEU A 148 9.37 0.86 -4.21
N GLU A 149 9.28 0.57 -2.92
CA GLU A 149 9.79 1.46 -1.89
C GLU A 149 11.30 1.27 -1.76
N ALA A 150 12.06 1.97 -2.59
CA ALA A 150 13.50 1.78 -2.73
C ALA A 150 14.24 3.08 -3.04
N ALA A 151 15.51 3.15 -2.64
CA ALA A 151 16.41 4.28 -2.91
C ALA A 151 17.00 4.30 -4.33
N GLY A 152 16.57 3.38 -5.20
CA GLY A 152 17.00 3.27 -6.59
C GLY A 152 16.20 2.22 -7.35
N GLY A 153 16.40 2.17 -8.67
CA GLY A 153 15.80 1.14 -9.51
C GLY A 153 16.39 -0.25 -9.23
N PRO A 154 15.64 -1.32 -9.54
CA PRO A 154 16.14 -2.68 -9.35
C PRO A 154 17.31 -2.98 -10.30
N PRO A 155 18.31 -3.77 -9.86
CA PRO A 155 19.39 -4.25 -10.72
C PRO A 155 18.86 -5.22 -11.78
N ASP A 156 19.68 -5.47 -12.81
CA ASP A 156 19.30 -6.34 -13.94
C ASP A 156 18.91 -7.77 -13.51
N SER A 157 19.50 -8.31 -12.44
CA SER A 157 19.12 -9.61 -11.87
C SER A 157 17.68 -9.65 -11.37
N VAL A 158 17.24 -8.59 -10.68
CA VAL A 158 15.87 -8.45 -10.19
C VAL A 158 14.91 -8.21 -11.36
N VAL A 159 15.31 -7.43 -12.37
CA VAL A 159 14.53 -7.26 -13.61
C VAL A 159 14.30 -8.60 -14.31
N ALA A 160 15.35 -9.43 -14.42
CA ALA A 160 15.26 -10.76 -15.02
C ALA A 160 14.33 -11.69 -14.21
N LYS A 161 14.42 -11.67 -12.87
CA LYS A 161 13.54 -12.44 -11.98
C LYS A 161 12.06 -12.08 -12.19
N VAL A 162 11.75 -10.79 -12.32
CA VAL A 162 10.39 -10.32 -12.59
C VAL A 162 9.94 -10.71 -13.99
N ALA A 163 10.81 -10.60 -14.99
CA ALA A 163 10.53 -11.02 -16.37
C ALA A 163 10.17 -12.52 -16.45
N GLU A 164 10.95 -13.37 -15.77
CA GLU A 164 10.69 -14.81 -15.67
C GLU A 164 9.35 -15.11 -14.99
N ALA A 165 9.14 -14.54 -13.79
CA ALA A 165 7.92 -14.79 -13.01
C ALA A 165 6.64 -14.33 -13.73
N THR A 166 6.71 -13.23 -14.49
CA THR A 166 5.57 -12.70 -15.25
C THR A 166 5.43 -13.31 -16.65
N GLY A 167 6.46 -13.98 -17.16
CA GLY A 167 6.51 -14.44 -18.55
C GLY A 167 6.61 -13.30 -19.57
N LEU A 168 7.01 -12.09 -19.14
CA LEU A 168 7.12 -10.90 -19.98
C LEU A 168 8.56 -10.58 -20.33
N ARG A 169 8.77 -9.97 -21.49
CA ARG A 169 10.08 -9.42 -21.85
C ARG A 169 10.39 -8.19 -20.99
N PRO A 170 11.66 -7.93 -20.63
CA PRO A 170 12.02 -6.76 -19.83
C PRO A 170 11.51 -5.43 -20.39
N GLU A 171 11.50 -5.25 -21.73
CA GLU A 171 10.95 -4.06 -22.41
C GLU A 171 9.44 -3.80 -22.15
N ASN A 172 8.72 -4.81 -21.66
CA ASN A 172 7.31 -4.72 -21.28
C ASN A 172 7.12 -4.52 -19.77
N LEU A 173 8.21 -4.35 -19.01
CA LEU A 173 8.19 -4.09 -17.57
C LEU A 173 8.45 -2.60 -17.28
N THR A 174 7.65 -2.04 -16.38
CA THR A 174 7.90 -0.73 -15.79
C THR A 174 8.14 -0.86 -14.29
N PHE A 175 9.23 -0.27 -13.80
CA PHE A 175 9.51 -0.15 -12.37
C PHE A 175 9.40 1.30 -11.95
N ILE A 176 8.49 1.57 -11.03
CA ILE A 176 8.33 2.88 -10.41
C ILE A 176 8.94 2.78 -9.02
N PHE A 177 9.87 3.65 -8.65
CA PHE A 177 10.51 3.58 -7.34
C PHE A 177 10.56 4.94 -6.66
N ALA A 178 10.30 4.92 -5.36
CA ALA A 178 10.36 6.10 -4.50
C ALA A 178 10.80 5.69 -3.09
N PRO A 179 11.86 6.30 -2.54
CA PRO A 179 12.26 6.05 -1.16
C PRO A 179 11.25 6.69 -0.20
N THR A 180 11.08 6.11 0.98
CA THR A 180 10.13 6.54 2.03
C THR A 180 10.29 8.02 2.41
N GLN A 181 11.53 8.53 2.38
CA GLN A 181 11.89 9.91 2.68
C GLN A 181 11.36 10.93 1.66
N SER A 182 11.03 10.49 0.44
CA SER A 182 10.57 11.36 -0.63
C SER A 182 9.09 11.72 -0.47
N LEU A 183 8.67 12.81 -1.11
CA LEU A 183 7.25 13.20 -1.15
C LEU A 183 6.37 12.10 -1.76
N ALA A 184 6.83 11.47 -2.84
CA ALA A 184 6.07 10.41 -3.50
C ALA A 184 6.02 9.14 -2.65
N GLY A 185 7.15 8.75 -2.06
CA GLY A 185 7.26 7.59 -1.17
C GLY A 185 6.38 7.73 0.06
N SER A 186 6.50 8.83 0.81
CA SER A 186 5.64 9.08 1.97
C SER A 186 4.15 9.07 1.61
N THR A 187 3.77 9.77 0.54
CA THR A 187 2.36 9.84 0.12
C THR A 187 1.80 8.46 -0.25
N GLN A 188 2.54 7.63 -1.00
CA GLN A 188 2.04 6.29 -1.37
C GLN A 188 1.94 5.36 -0.16
N VAL A 189 2.86 5.47 0.82
CA VAL A 189 2.79 4.64 2.03
C VAL A 189 1.55 5.01 2.83
N VAL A 190 1.27 6.30 3.04
CA VAL A 190 0.07 6.76 3.75
C VAL A 190 -1.21 6.33 3.01
N ALA A 191 -1.19 6.26 1.68
CA ALA A 191 -2.30 5.76 0.87
C ALA A 191 -2.59 4.25 1.04
N ARG A 192 -1.82 3.53 1.87
CA ARG A 192 -2.10 2.14 2.22
C ARG A 192 -3.06 1.98 3.39
N VAL A 193 -3.60 3.09 3.93
CA VAL A 193 -4.53 3.08 5.07
C VAL A 193 -5.71 2.13 4.91
N LEU A 194 -6.25 1.93 3.70
CA LEU A 194 -7.30 0.94 3.45
C LEU A 194 -6.71 -0.48 3.34
N GLU A 195 -5.57 -0.63 2.67
CA GLU A 195 -4.90 -1.91 2.48
C GLU A 195 -4.47 -2.55 3.79
N VAL A 196 -3.87 -1.80 4.72
CA VAL A 196 -3.48 -2.34 6.03
C VAL A 196 -4.67 -2.87 6.82
N ALA A 197 -5.87 -2.29 6.66
CA ALA A 197 -7.08 -2.80 7.30
C ALA A 197 -7.58 -4.09 6.64
N LEU A 198 -7.48 -4.20 5.31
CA LEU A 198 -7.88 -5.42 4.59
C LEU A 198 -6.87 -6.55 4.79
N HIS A 199 -5.59 -6.23 4.87
CA HIS A 199 -4.56 -7.18 5.27
C HIS A 199 -4.79 -7.63 6.71
N LYS A 200 -5.11 -6.71 7.63
CA LYS A 200 -5.47 -7.08 9.00
C LYS A 200 -6.73 -7.98 9.03
N ALA A 201 -7.77 -7.65 8.27
CA ALA A 201 -8.97 -8.48 8.13
C ALA A 201 -8.63 -9.92 7.70
N HIS A 202 -7.75 -10.06 6.69
CA HIS A 202 -7.22 -11.35 6.25
C HIS A 202 -6.49 -12.09 7.38
N THR A 203 -5.55 -11.43 8.07
CA THR A 203 -4.76 -12.07 9.15
C THR A 203 -5.58 -12.52 10.35
N VAL A 204 -6.72 -11.87 10.63
CA VAL A 204 -7.65 -12.29 11.70
C VAL A 204 -8.69 -13.31 11.22
N GLY A 205 -8.57 -13.77 9.97
CA GLY A 205 -9.42 -14.82 9.39
C GLY A 205 -10.81 -14.37 8.99
N PHE A 206 -11.03 -13.07 8.76
CA PHE A 206 -12.30 -12.59 8.22
C PHE A 206 -12.43 -12.99 6.75
N ASP A 207 -13.62 -13.45 6.34
CA ASP A 207 -13.88 -13.80 4.94
C ASP A 207 -13.77 -12.56 4.05
N LEU A 208 -12.72 -12.51 3.23
CA LEU A 208 -12.48 -11.41 2.30
C LEU A 208 -13.63 -11.24 1.30
N HIS A 209 -14.34 -12.32 0.93
CA HIS A 209 -15.50 -12.22 0.04
C HIS A 209 -16.73 -11.58 0.70
N ALA A 210 -16.76 -11.49 2.03
CA ALA A 210 -17.79 -10.78 2.77
C ALA A 210 -17.52 -9.27 2.85
N ILE A 211 -16.36 -8.78 2.42
CA ILE A 211 -16.06 -7.34 2.37
C ILE A 211 -16.67 -6.76 1.09
N VAL A 212 -17.65 -5.86 1.25
CA VAL A 212 -18.40 -5.27 0.14
C VAL A 212 -17.71 -4.01 -0.38
N ASP A 213 -17.35 -3.09 0.53
CA ASP A 213 -16.75 -1.80 0.18
C ASP A 213 -15.93 -1.26 1.37
N GLY A 214 -15.08 -0.27 1.13
CA GLY A 214 -14.28 0.36 2.17
C GLY A 214 -13.69 1.71 1.79
N ILE A 215 -13.54 2.55 2.80
CA ILE A 215 -12.90 3.87 2.70
C ILE A 215 -11.87 3.99 3.82
N GLY A 216 -10.66 4.41 3.50
CA GLY A 216 -9.61 4.72 4.46
C GLY A 216 -9.15 6.17 4.35
N SER A 217 -8.72 6.75 5.47
CA SER A 217 -8.12 8.09 5.50
C SER A 217 -7.05 8.18 6.58
N ALA A 218 -5.91 8.76 6.26
CA ALA A 218 -4.81 9.02 7.19
C ALA A 218 -4.18 10.41 6.94
N PRO A 219 -3.65 11.09 7.97
CA PRO A 219 -2.95 12.37 7.80
C PRO A 219 -1.75 12.23 6.87
N LEU A 220 -1.57 13.18 5.96
CA LEU A 220 -0.39 13.24 5.12
C LEU A 220 0.83 13.53 5.98
N SER A 221 1.78 12.59 6.07
CA SER A 221 2.94 12.74 6.95
C SER A 221 3.97 13.71 6.36
N PRO A 222 4.62 14.53 7.20
CA PRO A 222 5.72 15.39 6.75
C PRO A 222 6.96 14.55 6.43
N PRO A 223 7.62 14.75 5.27
CA PRO A 223 8.81 14.00 4.92
C PRO A 223 9.94 14.25 5.92
N HIS A 224 10.84 13.27 6.06
CA HIS A 224 12.02 13.38 6.90
C HIS A 224 13.25 12.80 6.17
N PRO A 225 14.44 13.43 6.24
CA PRO A 225 15.63 12.94 5.52
C PRO A 225 16.24 11.67 6.14
N ASP A 226 16.12 11.49 7.46
CA ASP A 226 16.48 10.23 8.12
C ASP A 226 15.46 9.13 7.81
N PHE A 227 15.95 7.97 7.38
CA PHE A 227 15.14 6.83 6.95
C PHE A 227 14.23 6.30 8.06
N ILE A 228 14.76 6.10 9.27
CA ILE A 228 14.01 5.51 10.39
C ILE A 228 12.88 6.44 10.81
N LYS A 229 13.14 7.74 10.87
CA LYS A 229 12.11 8.75 11.15
C LYS A 229 11.08 8.86 10.04
N ALA A 230 11.48 8.80 8.76
CA ALA A 230 10.54 8.83 7.64
C ALA A 230 9.61 7.61 7.67
N MET A 231 10.18 6.42 7.84
CA MET A 231 9.44 5.16 8.00
C MET A 231 8.51 5.23 9.22
N GLY A 232 8.98 5.79 10.34
CA GLY A 232 8.15 5.98 11.53
C GLY A 232 6.94 6.88 11.24
N ARG A 233 7.17 8.06 10.65
CA ARG A 233 6.10 9.02 10.34
C ARG A 233 5.05 8.48 9.37
N THR A 234 5.45 7.75 8.34
CA THR A 234 4.48 7.19 7.38
C THR A 234 3.65 6.07 7.98
N ASN A 235 4.25 5.21 8.81
CA ASN A 235 3.52 4.18 9.56
C ASN A 235 2.61 4.80 10.62
N ASP A 236 3.12 5.74 11.43
CA ASP A 236 2.36 6.39 12.51
C ASP A 236 1.16 7.20 11.99
N ALA A 237 1.24 7.71 10.76
CA ALA A 237 0.09 8.30 10.07
C ALA A 237 -1.10 7.33 10.04
N ILE A 238 -0.85 6.04 9.79
CA ILE A 238 -1.86 4.99 9.73
C ILE A 238 -2.17 4.47 11.14
N ILE A 239 -1.13 4.10 11.90
CA ILE A 239 -1.24 3.44 13.21
C ILE A 239 -1.99 4.30 14.22
N TYR A 240 -1.78 5.62 14.19
CA TYR A 240 -2.33 6.56 15.15
C TYR A 240 -3.30 7.59 14.53
N GLY A 241 -3.19 7.86 13.22
CA GLY A 241 -4.06 8.80 12.51
C GLY A 241 -5.03 8.17 11.51
N GLY A 242 -4.92 6.87 11.25
CA GLY A 242 -5.69 6.17 10.23
C GLY A 242 -7.10 5.82 10.71
N ARG A 243 -8.11 6.20 9.93
CA ARG A 243 -9.50 5.75 10.10
C ARG A 243 -9.90 4.94 8.88
N VAL A 244 -10.51 3.78 9.13
CA VAL A 244 -11.11 2.96 8.08
C VAL A 244 -12.58 2.71 8.38
N GLN A 245 -13.40 2.82 7.35
CA GLN A 245 -14.78 2.36 7.34
C GLN A 245 -14.94 1.21 6.34
N LEU A 246 -15.45 0.07 6.80
CA LEU A 246 -15.76 -1.08 5.97
C LEU A 246 -17.27 -1.36 5.99
N PHE A 247 -17.76 -1.86 4.85
CA PHE A 247 -19.11 -2.39 4.70
C PHE A 247 -19.00 -3.88 4.41
N VAL A 248 -19.68 -4.71 5.20
CA VAL A 248 -19.53 -6.17 5.14
C VAL A 248 -20.88 -6.86 5.01
N ASP A 249 -20.95 -7.89 4.18
CA ASP A 249 -22.08 -8.83 4.08
C ASP A 249 -21.91 -9.98 5.07
N ALA A 250 -21.93 -9.63 6.36
CA ALA A 250 -21.77 -10.56 7.47
C ALA A 250 -22.83 -10.29 8.55
N ASP A 251 -22.97 -11.19 9.53
CA ASP A 251 -23.84 -10.92 10.67
C ASP A 251 -23.24 -9.86 11.62
N ASP A 252 -24.05 -9.45 12.59
CA ASP A 252 -23.68 -8.42 13.58
C ASP A 252 -22.53 -8.85 14.49
N ALA A 253 -22.40 -10.15 14.78
CA ALA A 253 -21.34 -10.66 15.64
C ALA A 253 -19.99 -10.62 14.91
N ASP A 254 -19.95 -11.04 13.66
CA ASP A 254 -18.77 -10.99 12.81
C ASP A 254 -18.36 -9.55 12.49
N ALA A 255 -19.31 -8.68 12.15
CA ALA A 255 -19.04 -7.26 11.89
C ALA A 255 -18.48 -6.55 13.14
N LYS A 256 -19.04 -6.85 14.33
CA LYS A 256 -18.53 -6.33 15.60
C LYS A 256 -17.14 -6.84 15.91
N SER A 257 -16.93 -8.16 15.77
CA SER A 257 -15.65 -8.81 16.01
C SER A 257 -14.55 -8.22 15.12
N LEU A 258 -14.84 -8.00 13.82
CA LEU A 258 -13.92 -7.34 12.91
C LEU A 258 -13.59 -5.92 13.36
N ALA A 259 -14.59 -5.11 13.74
CA ALA A 259 -14.38 -3.74 14.21
C ALA A 259 -13.45 -3.68 15.44
N GLU A 260 -13.57 -4.64 16.36
CA GLU A 260 -12.78 -4.71 17.59
C GLU A 260 -11.35 -5.24 17.35
N GLN A 261 -11.13 -6.05 16.30
CA GLN A 261 -9.84 -6.68 16.00
C GLN A 261 -8.97 -5.90 14.99
N LEU A 262 -9.58 -5.10 14.14
CA LEU A 262 -8.86 -4.29 13.14
C LEU A 262 -7.90 -3.24 13.70
N PRO A 263 -8.18 -2.53 14.80
CA PRO A 263 -7.36 -1.41 15.20
C PRO A 263 -5.97 -1.79 15.72
N SER A 264 -5.00 -0.90 15.52
CA SER A 264 -3.63 -1.04 16.05
C SER A 264 -3.56 -1.15 17.57
N THR A 265 -4.60 -0.69 18.29
CA THR A 265 -4.70 -0.82 19.76
C THR A 265 -4.75 -2.26 20.25
N THR A 266 -4.97 -3.22 19.36
CA THR A 266 -4.94 -4.66 19.67
C THR A 266 -3.52 -5.19 19.81
N SER A 267 -2.51 -4.43 19.37
CA SER A 267 -1.11 -4.82 19.43
C SER A 267 -0.49 -4.60 20.80
N SER A 268 0.40 -5.51 21.22
CA SER A 268 1.19 -5.33 22.44
C SER A 268 2.23 -4.21 22.34
N ASP A 269 2.61 -3.80 21.14
CA ASP A 269 3.62 -2.75 20.89
C ASP A 269 2.99 -1.36 20.73
N HIS A 270 1.66 -1.25 20.75
CA HIS A 270 0.96 0.02 20.58
C HIS A 270 1.27 1.03 21.71
N GLY A 271 1.40 2.32 21.36
CA GLY A 271 1.44 3.42 22.34
C GLY A 271 2.73 4.25 22.35
N ALA A 272 3.59 4.10 21.35
CA ALA A 272 4.76 4.94 21.14
C ALA A 272 5.02 5.18 19.64
N PRO A 273 5.66 6.27 19.23
CA PRO A 273 6.05 6.47 17.83
C PRO A 273 6.79 5.25 17.26
N PHE A 274 6.50 4.86 16.03
CA PHE A 274 7.05 3.63 15.43
C PHE A 274 8.57 3.63 15.39
N ALA A 275 9.21 4.78 15.20
CA ALA A 275 10.67 4.91 15.26
C ALA A 275 11.24 4.48 16.63
N ASP A 276 10.53 4.80 17.73
CA ASP A 276 10.94 4.40 19.09
C ASP A 276 10.71 2.91 19.31
N ILE A 277 9.59 2.36 18.80
CA ILE A 277 9.30 0.92 18.84
C ILE A 277 10.39 0.15 18.09
N PHE A 278 10.71 0.59 16.87
CA PHE A 278 11.74 0.00 16.02
C PHE A 278 13.12 0.04 16.68
N ALA A 279 13.46 1.13 17.36
CA ALA A 279 14.70 1.24 18.12
C ALA A 279 14.77 0.25 19.30
N ARG A 280 13.66 0.03 20.04
CA ARG A 280 13.61 -0.92 21.17
C ARG A 280 13.92 -2.36 20.76
N VAL A 281 13.57 -2.74 19.54
CA VAL A 281 13.86 -4.07 18.98
C VAL A 281 15.17 -4.12 18.18
N ASN A 282 16.01 -3.09 18.29
CA ASN A 282 17.28 -2.95 17.56
C ASN A 282 17.12 -3.04 16.02
N GLY A 283 16.01 -2.53 15.50
CA GLY A 283 15.70 -2.53 14.07
C GLY A 283 15.29 -3.90 13.49
N ASP A 284 14.97 -4.87 14.34
CA ASP A 284 14.47 -6.17 13.92
C ASP A 284 12.94 -6.13 13.74
N PHE A 285 12.49 -5.93 12.50
CA PHE A 285 11.07 -5.81 12.16
C PHE A 285 10.26 -7.05 12.56
N TYR A 286 10.86 -8.25 12.57
CA TYR A 286 10.18 -9.50 12.94
C TYR A 286 9.85 -9.62 14.43
N LYS A 287 10.42 -8.74 15.26
CA LYS A 287 10.12 -8.66 16.70
C LYS A 287 9.00 -7.70 17.03
N ILE A 288 8.52 -6.93 16.05
CA ILE A 288 7.35 -6.07 16.20
C ILE A 288 6.11 -6.93 15.98
N ASP A 289 5.15 -6.82 16.88
CA ASP A 289 3.85 -7.47 16.73
C ASP A 289 3.16 -7.00 15.44
N GLY A 290 2.88 -7.94 14.54
CA GLY A 290 2.26 -7.67 13.25
C GLY A 290 0.89 -6.99 13.35
N ALA A 291 0.20 -7.12 14.50
CA ALA A 291 -1.05 -6.39 14.75
C ALA A 291 -0.87 -4.87 14.82
N LEU A 292 0.35 -4.36 14.98
CA LEU A 292 0.63 -2.92 15.02
C LEU A 292 0.35 -2.25 13.67
N PHE A 293 0.61 -2.95 12.56
CA PHE A 293 0.42 -2.45 11.19
C PHE A 293 -1.06 -2.48 10.80
N SER A 294 -1.80 -1.56 11.40
CA SER A 294 -3.27 -1.53 11.39
C SER A 294 -3.75 -0.10 11.59
N PRO A 295 -4.97 0.26 11.16
CA PRO A 295 -5.49 1.61 11.36
C PRO A 295 -5.71 1.91 12.84
N ALA A 296 -5.73 3.20 13.21
CA ALA A 296 -6.02 3.64 14.57
C ALA A 296 -7.50 3.41 14.96
N GLU A 297 -8.42 3.66 14.04
CA GLU A 297 -9.87 3.50 14.24
C GLU A 297 -10.50 2.70 13.10
N ALA A 298 -11.38 1.76 13.46
CA ALA A 298 -12.17 0.97 12.52
C ALA A 298 -13.67 1.19 12.76
N ILE A 299 -14.42 1.32 11.67
CA ILE A 299 -15.89 1.45 11.64
C ILE A 299 -16.41 0.36 10.70
N VAL A 300 -17.12 -0.64 11.19
CA VAL A 300 -17.61 -1.75 10.37
C VAL A 300 -19.13 -1.78 10.38
N THR A 301 -19.75 -1.74 9.21
CA THR A 301 -21.21 -1.81 9.06
C THR A 301 -21.61 -3.12 8.41
N SER A 302 -22.48 -3.88 9.06
CA SER A 302 -23.15 -5.01 8.40
C SER A 302 -24.20 -4.47 7.44
N VAL A 303 -24.11 -4.82 6.16
CA VAL A 303 -25.14 -4.47 5.17
C VAL A 303 -26.39 -5.35 5.30
N ARG A 304 -26.31 -6.46 6.05
CA ARG A 304 -27.45 -7.34 6.34
C ARG A 304 -28.44 -6.70 7.32
N SER A 305 -27.94 -6.04 8.35
CA SER A 305 -28.74 -5.46 9.43
C SER A 305 -28.78 -3.93 9.41
N GLY A 306 -27.77 -3.28 8.83
CA GLY A 306 -27.53 -1.84 8.93
C GLY A 306 -26.86 -1.41 10.25
N ALA A 307 -26.48 -2.35 11.13
CA ALA A 307 -25.78 -2.03 12.37
C ALA A 307 -24.31 -1.67 12.10
N THR A 308 -23.81 -0.68 12.84
CA THR A 308 -22.42 -0.21 12.75
C THR A 308 -21.71 -0.37 14.08
N TYR A 309 -20.52 -0.96 14.03
CA TYR A 309 -19.63 -1.19 15.16
C TYR A 309 -18.35 -0.37 15.00
N ARG A 310 -17.72 -0.05 16.12
CA ARG A 310 -16.50 0.77 16.17
C ARG A 310 -15.48 0.13 17.09
N GLY A 311 -14.22 0.19 16.70
CA GLY A 311 -13.10 -0.17 17.55
C GLY A 311 -11.94 0.80 17.36
N GLY A 312 -11.07 0.83 18.36
CA GLY A 312 -9.90 1.71 18.37
C GLY A 312 -10.28 3.17 18.57
N ARG A 313 -9.33 4.05 18.28
CA ARG A 313 -9.46 5.51 18.35
C ARG A 313 -8.28 6.15 17.64
N LEU A 314 -8.49 7.37 17.15
CA LEU A 314 -7.38 8.23 16.73
C LEU A 314 -6.58 8.67 17.95
N GLU A 315 -5.26 8.81 17.79
CA GLU A 315 -4.32 9.23 18.84
C GLU A 315 -3.52 10.47 18.36
N PRO A 316 -4.13 11.67 18.33
CA PRO A 316 -3.48 12.88 17.81
C PRO A 316 -2.15 13.21 18.50
N SER A 317 -2.02 12.93 19.80
CA SER A 317 -0.79 13.18 20.55
C SER A 317 0.39 12.32 20.07
N LEU A 318 0.14 11.08 19.64
CA LEU A 318 1.17 10.20 19.08
C LEU A 318 1.53 10.60 17.65
N VAL A 319 0.54 11.04 16.86
CA VAL A 319 0.80 11.66 15.55
C VAL A 319 1.68 12.90 15.70
N ASP A 320 1.34 13.80 16.63
CA ASP A 320 2.13 15.01 16.91
C ASP A 320 3.54 14.69 17.37
N ALA A 321 3.70 13.71 18.26
CA ALA A 321 5.02 13.27 18.73
C ALA A 321 5.87 12.68 17.59
N SER A 322 5.27 11.93 16.67
CA SER A 322 5.96 11.33 15.52
C SER A 322 6.35 12.37 14.47
N PHE A 323 5.47 13.35 14.23
CA PHE A 323 5.63 14.32 13.14
C PHE A 323 6.46 15.56 13.54
N ALA A 324 6.74 15.72 14.83
CA ALA A 324 7.63 16.76 15.38
C ALA A 324 9.08 16.68 14.86
#